data_AF-A0A7S2APN1-F1
#
_entry.id   AF-A0A7S2APN1-F1
#
_cell.length_a   1.000
_cell.length_b   1.000
_cell.length_c   1.000
_cell.angle_alpha   90.00
_cell.angle_beta   90.00
_cell.angle_gamma   90.00
#
_symmetry.space_group_name_H-M   'P 1'
#
loop_
_entity.id
_entity.type
_entity.pdbx_description
1 polymer ?
#
loop_
_entity_poly.entity_id
_entity_poly.type
_entity_poly.pdbx_seq_one_letter_code
_entity_poly.pdbx_strand_id
1 'polypeptide(L)'
;CLPVGGVTPAPSRDAKRLVLSSATNGRVFAFCGDGPLEGDGSLISLSLHGADEPFGVLRALPRKRCDILAHSGWRARIQESAAGCGGLTVTDERGNILATTELMREDLSQRCMRISALADAGLLILAVLGADLLKSAAWTEATSCRRATEPGGLRP
;
A
#
# COMPACT_ATOMS: atom_id res chain seq x y z
N CYS A 1 0.20 19.02 31.07
CA CYS A 1 -0.04 17.57 31.24
C CYS A 1 -0.36 16.98 29.88
N LEU A 2 0.63 16.41 29.18
CA LEU A 2 0.40 15.69 27.92
C LEU A 2 -0.02 14.25 28.27
N PRO A 3 -1.06 13.68 27.63
CA PRO A 3 -1.43 12.30 27.90
C PRO A 3 -0.35 11.36 27.37
N VAL A 4 0.16 10.56 28.30
CA VAL A 4 1.10 9.47 28.10
C VAL A 4 0.34 8.23 27.62
N GLY A 5 0.88 7.58 26.58
CA GLY A 5 0.73 6.14 26.39
C GLY A 5 -0.62 5.64 25.86
N GLY A 6 -0.89 5.87 24.58
CA GLY A 6 -1.78 4.98 23.84
C GLY A 6 -1.07 3.65 23.62
N VAL A 7 -1.42 2.63 24.38
CA VAL A 7 -1.04 1.24 24.07
C VAL A 7 -1.75 0.88 22.77
N THR A 8 -1.03 0.91 21.66
CA THR A 8 -1.52 0.38 20.39
C THR A 8 -1.71 -1.12 20.58
N PRO A 9 -2.94 -1.67 20.49
CA PRO A 9 -3.14 -3.10 20.60
C PRO A 9 -2.27 -3.79 19.55
N ALA A 10 -1.51 -4.81 19.97
CA ALA A 10 -0.76 -5.64 19.04
C ALA A 10 -1.73 -6.13 17.95
N PRO A 11 -1.40 -5.98 16.65
CA PRO A 11 -2.33 -6.36 15.60
C PRO A 11 -2.68 -7.84 15.75
N SER A 12 -3.95 -8.13 15.98
CA SER A 12 -4.48 -9.49 15.96
C SER A 12 -4.08 -10.12 14.63
N ARG A 13 -3.62 -11.39 14.64
CA ARG A 13 -3.14 -12.07 13.43
C ARG A 13 -4.15 -12.06 12.27
N ASP A 14 -5.44 -11.85 12.55
CA ASP A 14 -6.55 -11.72 11.58
C ASP A 14 -6.60 -10.39 10.80
N ALA A 15 -5.79 -9.38 11.13
CA ALA A 15 -5.78 -8.10 10.43
C ALA A 15 -4.73 -8.00 9.29
N LYS A 16 -4.05 -9.12 8.97
CA LYS A 16 -2.96 -9.15 7.97
C LYS A 16 -3.52 -9.34 6.57
N ARG A 17 -3.26 -8.38 5.67
CA ARG A 17 -3.67 -8.46 4.26
C ARG A 17 -2.62 -9.12 3.37
N LEU A 18 -1.34 -8.82 3.61
CA LEU A 18 -0.22 -9.45 2.89
C LEU A 18 0.88 -9.84 3.86
N VAL A 19 1.50 -10.99 3.60
CA VAL A 19 2.63 -11.50 4.39
C VAL A 19 3.73 -11.93 3.44
N LEU A 20 4.91 -11.32 3.58
CA LEU A 20 6.13 -11.82 2.96
C LEU A 20 6.77 -12.83 3.90
N SER A 21 6.86 -14.07 3.43
CA SER A 21 7.47 -15.16 4.18
C SER A 21 8.47 -15.92 3.33
N SER A 22 9.43 -16.54 4.01
CA SER A 22 10.39 -17.44 3.39
C SER A 22 9.69 -18.69 2.86
N ALA A 23 9.91 -19.01 1.58
CA ALA A 23 9.41 -20.23 0.98
C ALA A 23 10.03 -21.52 1.59
N THR A 24 11.22 -21.42 2.18
CA THR A 24 11.95 -22.60 2.68
C THR A 24 11.59 -22.97 4.12
N ASN A 25 11.28 -21.99 4.97
CA ASN A 25 11.04 -22.22 6.40
C ASN A 25 9.82 -21.49 6.98
N GLY A 26 9.03 -20.81 6.14
CA GLY A 26 7.81 -20.12 6.57
C GLY A 26 8.03 -18.91 7.47
N ARG A 27 9.29 -18.50 7.73
CA ARG A 27 9.59 -17.32 8.54
C ARG A 27 9.02 -16.07 7.88
N VAL A 28 8.26 -15.29 8.63
CA VAL A 28 7.74 -13.99 8.18
C VAL A 28 8.86 -12.95 8.21
N PHE A 29 9.06 -12.26 7.10
CA PHE A 29 10.02 -11.15 6.99
C PHE A 29 9.34 -9.79 7.15
N ALA A 30 8.14 -9.66 6.60
CA ALA A 30 7.36 -8.43 6.66
C ALA A 30 5.88 -8.74 6.42
N PHE A 31 5.00 -7.87 6.86
CA PHE A 31 3.58 -7.97 6.55
C PHE A 31 2.94 -6.59 6.51
N CYS A 32 1.81 -6.48 5.83
CA CYS A 32 0.96 -5.31 5.94
C CYS A 32 -0.45 -5.69 6.39
N GLY A 33 -1.07 -4.77 7.12
CA GLY A 33 -2.43 -4.89 7.61
C GLY A 33 -3.19 -3.59 7.42
N ASP A 34 -4.45 -3.59 7.83
CA ASP A 34 -5.26 -2.38 7.79
C ASP A 34 -4.65 -1.31 8.69
N GLY A 35 -4.35 -0.16 8.09
CA GLY A 35 -3.87 1.01 8.78
C GLY A 35 -5.03 1.85 9.33
N PRO A 36 -4.72 2.85 10.17
CA PRO A 36 -5.74 3.80 10.60
C PRO A 36 -6.30 4.54 9.39
N LEU A 37 -7.63 4.73 9.37
CA LEU A 37 -8.28 5.65 8.46
C LEU A 37 -7.86 7.07 8.85
N GLU A 38 -7.28 7.83 7.92
CA GLU A 38 -6.94 9.22 8.19
C GLU A 38 -8.09 10.15 7.76
N GLY A 39 -8.44 11.09 8.65
CA GLY A 39 -9.40 12.16 8.37
C GLY A 39 -10.87 11.74 8.45
N ASP A 40 -11.64 12.15 7.44
CA ASP A 40 -13.08 11.92 7.26
C ASP A 40 -13.46 10.48 6.88
N GLY A 41 -12.51 9.55 6.96
CA GLY A 41 -12.68 8.16 6.53
C GLY A 41 -12.38 7.92 5.05
N SER A 42 -11.93 8.91 4.30
CA SER A 42 -11.71 8.81 2.85
C SER A 42 -10.36 8.19 2.45
N LEU A 43 -9.34 8.29 3.31
CA LEU A 43 -8.00 7.79 3.00
C LEU A 43 -7.76 6.41 3.59
N ILE A 44 -7.80 5.39 2.71
CA ILE A 44 -7.41 4.02 3.04
C ILE A 44 -5.87 3.95 3.16
N SER A 45 -5.39 3.44 4.29
CA SER A 45 -3.97 3.21 4.54
C SER A 45 -3.71 1.77 4.95
N LEU A 46 -2.47 1.31 4.75
CA LEU A 46 -1.99 0.04 5.27
C LEU A 46 -0.85 0.31 6.25
N SER A 47 -0.84 -0.37 7.40
CA SER A 47 0.33 -0.41 8.26
C SER A 47 1.36 -1.37 7.66
N LEU A 48 2.62 -0.96 7.64
CA LEU A 48 3.75 -1.76 7.19
C LEU A 48 4.56 -2.20 8.40
N HIS A 49 4.81 -3.51 8.50
CA HIS A 49 5.58 -4.11 9.58
C HIS A 49 6.72 -4.92 9.00
N GLY A 50 7.91 -4.79 9.59
CA GLY A 50 8.99 -5.74 9.42
C GLY A 50 8.71 -7.03 10.20
N ALA A 51 9.73 -7.84 10.41
CA ALA A 51 9.58 -9.13 11.11
C ALA A 51 9.11 -8.91 12.56
N ASP A 52 9.74 -7.95 13.25
CA ASP A 52 9.57 -7.76 14.69
C ASP A 52 9.14 -6.34 15.08
N GLU A 53 9.16 -5.39 14.13
CA GLU A 53 8.92 -3.97 14.42
C GLU A 53 8.01 -3.29 13.38
N PRO A 54 7.22 -2.30 13.80
CA PRO A 54 6.41 -1.54 12.88
C PRO A 54 7.29 -0.56 12.09
N PHE A 55 7.25 -0.66 10.77
CA PHE A 55 8.10 0.13 9.88
C PHE A 55 7.49 1.51 9.59
N GLY A 56 6.19 1.54 9.26
CA GLY A 56 5.53 2.77 8.83
C GLY A 56 4.15 2.52 8.25
N VAL A 57 3.72 3.42 7.36
CA VAL A 57 2.40 3.36 6.73
C VAL A 57 2.50 3.58 5.23
N LEU A 58 1.68 2.84 4.47
CA LEU A 58 1.42 3.06 3.06
C LEU A 58 0.08 3.77 2.91
N ARG A 59 0.07 4.94 2.29
CA ARG A 59 -1.13 5.77 2.14
C ARG A 59 -1.52 5.84 0.67
N ALA A 60 -2.78 5.54 0.36
CA ALA A 60 -3.32 5.86 -0.94
C ALA A 60 -3.42 7.38 -1.11
N LEU A 61 -3.11 7.90 -2.29
CA LEU A 61 -3.26 9.29 -2.64
C LEU A 61 -4.09 9.44 -3.93
N PRO A 62 -4.68 10.62 -4.18
CA PRO A 62 -5.36 10.88 -5.43
C PRO A 62 -4.48 10.64 -6.67
N ARG A 63 -5.13 10.22 -7.76
CA ARG A 63 -4.50 9.90 -9.06
C ARG A 63 -3.58 8.67 -9.03
N LYS A 64 -4.03 7.62 -8.34
CA LYS A 64 -3.35 6.30 -8.29
C LYS A 64 -1.90 6.34 -7.78
N ARG A 65 -1.61 7.31 -6.91
CA ARG A 65 -0.31 7.44 -6.24
C ARG A 65 -0.42 6.85 -4.85
N CYS A 66 0.70 6.42 -4.30
CA CYS A 66 0.79 6.06 -2.89
C CYS A 66 2.05 6.65 -2.29
N ASP A 67 2.00 7.04 -1.03
CA ASP A 67 3.18 7.47 -0.29
C ASP A 67 3.49 6.44 0.80
N ILE A 68 4.77 6.12 0.96
CA ILE A 68 5.32 5.34 2.06
C ILE A 68 5.89 6.34 3.07
N LEU A 69 5.41 6.29 4.31
CA LEU A 69 5.91 7.08 5.42
C LEU A 69 6.45 6.15 6.49
N ALA A 70 7.78 6.10 6.64
CA ALA A 70 8.42 5.35 7.71
C ALA A 70 8.34 6.11 9.04
N HIS A 71 8.41 5.38 10.15
CA HIS A 71 8.49 5.97 11.50
C HIS A 71 9.77 6.78 11.73
N SER A 72 10.83 6.46 11.00
CA SER A 72 12.07 7.25 10.99
C SER A 72 11.91 8.64 10.36
N GLY A 73 10.75 8.92 9.74
CA GLY A 73 10.51 10.14 8.96
C GLY A 73 10.89 10.01 7.49
N TRP A 74 11.53 8.90 7.09
CA TRP A 74 11.84 8.63 5.69
C TRP A 74 10.57 8.50 4.84
N ARG A 75 10.62 9.03 3.61
CA ARG A 75 9.50 9.06 2.69
C ARG A 75 9.89 8.55 1.31
N ALA A 76 8.98 7.76 0.74
CA ALA A 76 9.05 7.36 -0.65
C ALA A 76 7.67 7.46 -1.31
N ARG A 77 7.65 7.63 -2.62
CA ARG A 77 6.45 7.76 -3.43
C ARG A 77 6.38 6.66 -4.46
N ILE A 78 5.23 6.02 -4.56
CA ILE A 78 4.87 5.05 -5.60
C ILE A 78 3.95 5.74 -6.61
N GLN A 79 4.31 5.69 -7.88
CA GLN A 79 3.54 6.28 -8.96
C GLN A 79 3.56 5.39 -10.20
N GLU A 80 2.52 5.49 -11.04
CA GLU A 80 2.52 4.83 -12.35
C GLU A 80 3.65 5.40 -13.22
N SER A 81 4.39 4.51 -13.86
CA SER A 81 5.46 4.88 -14.77
C SER A 81 4.88 5.58 -15.99
N ALA A 82 5.51 6.69 -16.38
CA ALA A 82 5.11 7.46 -17.56
C ALA A 82 5.21 6.64 -18.86
N ALA A 83 5.92 5.52 -18.86
CA ALA A 83 6.08 4.64 -20.02
C ALA A 83 4.79 3.87 -20.40
N GLY A 84 3.67 4.05 -19.69
CA GLY A 84 2.34 3.63 -20.12
C GLY A 84 2.00 2.13 -19.99
N CYS A 85 2.99 1.26 -19.70
CA CYS A 85 2.79 -0.18 -19.62
C CYS A 85 2.38 -0.70 -18.23
N GLY A 86 1.65 0.10 -17.43
CA GLY A 86 1.19 -0.32 -16.09
C GLY A 86 2.30 -0.57 -15.06
N GLY A 87 3.54 -0.20 -15.37
CA GLY A 87 4.66 -0.25 -14.44
C GLY A 87 4.53 0.79 -13.32
N LEU A 88 5.22 0.56 -12.22
CA LEU A 88 5.29 1.48 -11.09
C LEU A 88 6.74 1.93 -10.89
N THR A 89 6.92 3.18 -10.48
CA THR A 89 8.20 3.70 -10.05
C THR A 89 8.09 4.12 -8.60
N VAL A 90 9.06 3.69 -7.80
CA VAL A 90 9.22 4.12 -6.41
C VAL A 90 10.40 5.07 -6.33
N THR A 91 10.17 6.28 -5.83
CA THR A 91 11.21 7.30 -5.66
C THR A 91 11.29 7.79 -4.22
N ASP A 92 12.48 8.13 -3.73
CA ASP A 92 12.63 8.82 -2.45
C ASP A 92 12.23 10.31 -2.55
N GLU A 93 12.36 11.03 -1.43
CA GLU A 93 12.11 12.47 -1.33
C GLU A 93 13.03 13.35 -2.19
N ARG A 94 14.19 12.84 -2.60
CA ARG A 94 15.15 13.52 -3.47
C ARG A 94 14.93 13.21 -4.95
N GLY A 95 13.96 12.34 -5.25
CA GLY A 95 13.66 11.89 -6.60
C GLY A 95 14.55 10.74 -7.09
N ASN A 96 15.36 10.13 -6.21
CA ASN A 96 16.15 8.96 -6.59
C ASN A 96 15.22 7.76 -6.74
N ILE A 97 15.44 6.98 -7.79
CA ILE A 97 14.67 5.76 -8.03
C ILE A 97 15.16 4.67 -7.07
N LEU A 98 14.24 4.20 -6.24
CA LEU A 98 14.46 3.11 -5.30
C LEU A 98 14.06 1.77 -5.91
N ALA A 99 12.98 1.75 -6.70
CA ALA A 99 12.60 0.59 -7.48
C ALA A 99 11.77 0.96 -8.70
N THR A 100 11.78 0.09 -9.69
CA THR A 100 10.84 0.10 -10.81
C THR A 100 10.20 -1.26 -10.96
N THR A 101 8.97 -1.27 -11.45
CA THR A 101 8.31 -2.50 -11.86
C THR A 101 7.91 -2.46 -13.31
N GLU A 102 8.07 -3.60 -13.97
CA GLU A 102 7.73 -3.80 -15.36
C GLU A 102 6.84 -5.04 -15.46
N LEU A 103 5.75 -4.95 -16.21
CA LEU A 103 4.95 -6.12 -16.55
C LEU A 103 5.74 -6.97 -17.54
N MET A 104 5.73 -8.29 -17.34
CA MET A 104 6.34 -9.20 -18.29
C MET A 104 5.48 -9.23 -19.57
N ARG A 105 6.13 -9.16 -20.75
CA ARG A 105 5.41 -9.12 -22.03
C ARG A 105 4.63 -10.40 -22.32
N GLU A 106 5.11 -11.51 -21.80
CA GLU A 106 4.55 -12.86 -22.02
C GLU A 106 3.36 -13.15 -21.11
N ASP A 107 3.34 -12.56 -19.91
CA ASP A 107 2.30 -12.75 -18.91
C ASP A 107 2.06 -11.45 -18.14
N LEU A 108 0.95 -10.77 -18.45
CA LEU A 108 0.55 -9.52 -17.80
C LEU A 108 0.17 -9.70 -16.32
N SER A 109 0.00 -10.95 -15.85
CA SER A 109 -0.17 -11.25 -14.43
C SER A 109 1.16 -11.29 -13.67
N GLN A 110 2.29 -11.37 -14.39
CA GLN A 110 3.62 -11.35 -13.82
C GLN A 110 4.25 -9.97 -13.90
N ARG A 111 4.89 -9.60 -12.80
CA ARG A 111 5.58 -8.34 -12.65
C ARG A 111 7.01 -8.60 -12.21
N CYS A 112 7.96 -8.06 -12.95
CA CYS A 112 9.35 -7.99 -12.51
C CYS A 112 9.57 -6.68 -11.76
N MET A 113 10.33 -6.73 -10.67
CA MET A 113 10.70 -5.58 -9.87
C MET A 113 12.22 -5.46 -9.81
N ARG A 114 12.74 -4.29 -10.19
CA ARG A 114 14.15 -3.94 -10.10
C ARG A 114 14.32 -3.03 -8.91
N ILE A 115 15.18 -3.41 -7.96
CA ILE A 115 15.34 -2.73 -6.68
C ILE A 115 16.77 -2.18 -6.59
N SER A 116 16.88 -0.92 -6.18
CA SER A 116 18.16 -0.27 -5.93
C SER A 116 18.90 -0.95 -4.77
N ALA A 117 20.23 -1.06 -4.89
CA ALA A 117 21.07 -1.67 -3.87
C ALA A 117 21.02 -0.96 -2.50
N LEU A 118 20.55 0.30 -2.48
CA LEU A 118 20.44 1.11 -1.26
C LEU A 118 19.07 0.98 -0.58
N ALA A 119 18.16 0.15 -1.10
CA ALA A 119 16.81 0.02 -0.59
C ALA A 119 16.55 -1.37 0.01
N ASP A 120 15.66 -1.41 1.01
CA ASP A 120 15.17 -2.67 1.56
C ASP A 120 14.21 -3.32 0.55
N ALA A 121 14.62 -4.48 0.02
CA ALA A 121 13.85 -5.18 -0.99
C ALA A 121 12.50 -5.69 -0.47
N GLY A 122 12.46 -6.24 0.74
CA GLY A 122 11.25 -6.80 1.33
C GLY A 122 10.20 -5.71 1.54
N LEU A 123 10.62 -4.57 2.07
CA LEU A 123 9.76 -3.41 2.24
C LEU A 123 9.19 -2.92 0.91
N LEU A 124 10.03 -2.74 -0.11
CA LEU A 124 9.58 -2.18 -1.39
C LEU A 124 8.63 -3.13 -2.11
N ILE A 125 8.90 -4.44 -2.07
CA ILE A 125 7.98 -5.46 -2.62
C ILE A 125 6.64 -5.38 -1.89
N LEU A 126 6.64 -5.36 -0.56
CA LEU A 126 5.43 -5.29 0.23
C LEU A 126 4.64 -4.00 -0.04
N ALA A 127 5.32 -2.86 -0.14
CA ALA A 127 4.69 -1.57 -0.39
C ALA A 127 4.06 -1.51 -1.79
N VAL A 128 4.72 -2.06 -2.81
CA VAL A 128 4.17 -2.15 -4.16
C VAL A 128 2.94 -3.05 -4.21
N LEU A 129 3.00 -4.24 -3.61
CA LEU A 129 1.85 -5.15 -3.55
C LEU A 129 0.70 -4.55 -2.72
N GLY A 130 1.02 -3.87 -1.61
CA GLY A 130 0.06 -3.12 -0.81
C GLY A 130 -0.61 -2.00 -1.59
N ALA A 131 0.12 -1.33 -2.48
CA ALA A 131 -0.44 -0.29 -3.35
C ALA A 131 -1.46 -0.88 -4.34
N ASP A 132 -1.21 -2.08 -4.87
CA ASP A 132 -2.18 -2.77 -5.72
C ASP A 132 -3.45 -3.14 -4.93
N LEU A 133 -3.33 -3.56 -3.66
CA LEU A 133 -4.49 -3.79 -2.79
C LEU A 133 -5.29 -2.53 -2.49
N LEU A 134 -4.61 -1.41 -2.21
CA LEU A 134 -5.27 -0.13 -1.98
C LEU A 134 -6.02 0.33 -3.24
N LYS A 135 -5.43 0.09 -4.43
CA LYS A 135 -6.07 0.37 -5.71
C LYS A 135 -7.32 -0.50 -5.92
N SER A 136 -7.26 -1.80 -5.66
CA SER A 136 -8.43 -2.68 -5.86
C SER A 136 -9.59 -2.37 -4.88
N ALA A 137 -9.27 -2.02 -3.64
CA ALA A 137 -10.26 -1.62 -2.64
C ALA A 137 -10.98 -0.31 -3.02
N ALA A 138 -10.22 0.71 -3.45
CA ALA A 138 -10.79 2.00 -3.86
C ALA A 138 -11.76 1.88 -5.05
N TRP A 139 -11.54 0.90 -5.94
CA TRP A 139 -12.46 0.63 -7.05
C TRP A 139 -13.79 0.04 -6.57
N THR A 140 -13.77 -0.74 -5.50
CA THR A 140 -14.97 -1.41 -4.99
C THR A 140 -15.90 -0.40 -4.30
N GLU A 141 -15.36 0.54 -3.53
CA GLU A 141 -16.15 1.59 -2.88
C GLU A 141 -16.75 2.60 -3.87
N ALA A 142 -16.00 3.02 -4.89
CA ALA A 142 -16.50 3.93 -5.93
C ALA A 142 -17.66 3.34 -6.74
N THR A 143 -17.75 2.01 -6.83
CA THR A 143 -18.83 1.30 -7.55
C THR A 143 -20.05 1.08 -6.66
N SER A 144 -19.87 1.01 -5.33
CA SER A 144 -20.95 0.83 -4.36
C SER A 144 -21.81 2.09 -4.20
N CYS A 145 -21.20 3.28 -4.16
CA CYS A 145 -21.94 4.55 -4.04
C CYS A 145 -22.82 4.90 -5.25
N ARG A 146 -22.62 4.30 -6.42
CA ARG A 146 -23.48 4.55 -7.61
C ARG A 146 -24.81 3.80 -7.60
N ARG A 147 -25.03 2.87 -6.67
CA ARG A 147 -26.27 2.09 -6.59
C ARG A 147 -27.31 2.63 -5.60
N ALA A 148 -27.05 3.75 -4.93
CA ALA A 148 -27.90 4.28 -3.86
C ALA A 148 -28.74 5.52 -4.24
N THR A 149 -28.83 5.88 -5.53
CA THR A 149 -29.60 7.06 -5.97
C THR A 149 -30.47 6.77 -7.19
N GLU A 150 -31.42 5.84 -7.05
CA GLU A 150 -32.67 5.91 -7.83
C GLU A 150 -33.74 6.55 -6.93
N PRO A 151 -34.05 7.85 -7.09
CA PRO A 151 -35.25 8.42 -6.47
C PRO A 151 -36.45 7.81 -7.18
N GLY A 152 -37.19 6.98 -6.45
CA GLY A 152 -38.45 6.38 -6.90
C GLY A 152 -39.33 7.43 -7.55
N GLY A 153 -39.58 7.24 -8.84
CA GLY A 153 -40.49 8.08 -9.61
C GLY A 153 -41.87 8.04 -8.98
N LEU A 154 -42.30 9.19 -8.46
CA LEU A 154 -43.71 9.50 -8.33
C LEU A 154 -44.33 9.45 -9.73
N ARG A 155 -45.20 8.48 -9.99
CA ARG A 155 -46.16 8.57 -11.08
C ARG A 155 -47.52 8.99 -10.51
N PRO A 156 -48.22 9.94 -11.16
CA PRO A 156 -49.58 10.32 -10.81
C PRO A 156 -50.59 9.20 -11.13
#